data_AF-A0A6B9KM52-F1
#
_entry.id   AF-A0A6B9KM52-F1
#
_cell.length_a   1.000
_cell.length_b   1.000
_cell.length_c   1.000
_cell.angle_alpha   90.00
_cell.angle_beta   90.00
_cell.angle_gamma   90.00
#
_symmetry.space_group_name_H-M   'P 1'
#
loop_
_entity.id
_entity.type
_entity.pdbx_description
1 polymer ?
#
loop_
_entity_poly.entity_id
_entity_poly.type
_entity_poly.pdbx_seq_one_letter_code
_entity_poly.pdbx_strand_id
1 'polypeptide(L)'
;MRSLLLLCVLLMAICAADKKTTVSKENAAAMKIAMIKFLDLRAGKFKKRIENMGYPITPPQWTTLLYYNRQRLMEWCHTYVEFSKKIILMGGNKLNKKNFTRMGRIIGWKNQWVLKRRQWEMVRVMRRYKATAIAKRIVAMKVADLPCN
;
A
#
# COMPACT_ATOMS: atom_id res chain seq x y z
N MET A 1 23.94 -23.23 -28.24
CA MET A 1 24.81 -22.15 -27.71
C MET A 1 24.34 -20.73 -28.06
N ARG A 2 23.99 -20.42 -29.32
CA ARG A 2 23.49 -19.07 -29.73
C ARG A 2 22.28 -18.56 -28.93
N SER A 3 21.29 -19.41 -28.67
CA SER A 3 20.06 -19.00 -27.96
C SER A 3 20.27 -18.71 -26.46
N LEU A 4 21.24 -19.36 -25.82
CA LEU A 4 21.63 -19.14 -24.43
C LEU A 4 22.36 -17.79 -24.26
N LEU A 5 23.25 -17.46 -25.20
CA LEU A 5 23.93 -16.16 -25.24
C LEU A 5 22.94 -15.01 -25.45
N LEU A 6 21.96 -15.17 -26.35
CA LEU A 6 20.89 -14.19 -26.56
C LEU A 6 20.03 -13.96 -25.31
N LEU A 7 19.70 -15.03 -24.58
CA LEU A 7 18.97 -14.95 -23.31
C LEU A 7 19.79 -14.23 -22.22
N CYS A 8 21.09 -14.53 -22.10
CA CYS A 8 21.98 -13.82 -21.17
C CYS A 8 22.12 -12.33 -21.50
N VAL A 9 22.24 -11.97 -22.78
CA VAL A 9 22.33 -10.57 -23.22
C VAL A 9 21.02 -9.82 -22.96
N LEU A 10 19.86 -10.45 -23.19
CA LEU A 10 18.55 -9.89 -22.86
C LEU A 10 18.38 -9.68 -21.35
N LEU A 11 18.78 -10.65 -20.52
CA LEU A 11 18.75 -10.53 -19.06
C LEU A 11 19.68 -9.42 -18.55
N MET A 12 20.88 -9.29 -19.13
CA MET A 12 21.83 -8.23 -18.81
C MET A 12 21.30 -6.84 -19.20
N ALA A 13 20.65 -6.71 -20.36
CA ALA A 13 20.02 -5.46 -20.80
C ALA A 13 18.85 -5.05 -19.88
N ILE A 14 18.04 -6.00 -19.43
CA ILE A 14 16.96 -5.78 -18.46
C ILE A 14 17.54 -5.34 -17.11
N CYS A 15 18.59 -6.01 -16.62
CA CYS A 15 19.27 -5.65 -15.38
C CYS A 15 19.94 -4.26 -15.44
N ALA A 16 20.50 -3.87 -16.59
CA ALA A 16 21.11 -2.55 -16.78
C ALA A 16 20.05 -1.44 -16.85
N ALA A 17 18.92 -1.69 -17.52
CA ALA A 17 17.78 -0.77 -17.55
C ALA A 17 17.13 -0.58 -16.16
N ASP A 18 17.10 -1.64 -15.35
CA ASP A 18 16.59 -1.61 -13.98
C ASP A 18 17.47 -0.75 -13.07
N LYS A 19 18.81 -0.80 -13.19
CA LYS A 19 19.71 0.04 -12.37
C LYS A 19 19.65 1.54 -12.69
N LYS A 20 19.27 1.93 -13.91
CA LYS A 20 19.36 3.35 -14.37
C LYS A 20 18.06 4.15 -14.23
N THR A 21 16.91 3.48 -14.08
CA THR A 21 15.60 4.16 -14.01
C THR A 21 15.16 4.38 -12.57
N THR A 22 15.29 5.60 -12.07
CA THR A 22 14.75 5.99 -10.76
C THR A 22 13.24 6.20 -10.83
N VAL A 23 12.51 5.79 -9.78
CA VAL A 23 11.07 6.07 -9.70
C VAL A 23 10.87 7.54 -9.33
N SER A 24 10.12 8.28 -10.15
CA SER A 24 9.79 9.67 -9.82
C SER A 24 8.94 9.78 -8.56
N LYS A 25 9.07 10.91 -7.84
CA LYS A 25 8.25 11.19 -6.65
C LYS A 25 6.75 11.13 -6.95
N GLU A 26 6.34 11.59 -8.13
CA GLU A 26 4.93 11.55 -8.57
C GLU A 26 4.43 10.12 -8.74
N ASN A 27 5.22 9.24 -9.36
CA ASN A 27 4.87 7.84 -9.55
C ASN A 27 4.74 7.11 -8.21
N ALA A 28 5.70 7.32 -7.30
CA ALA A 28 5.64 6.77 -5.95
C ALA A 28 4.40 7.27 -5.20
N ALA A 29 4.11 8.57 -5.24
CA ALA A 29 2.92 9.15 -4.62
C ALA A 29 1.62 8.56 -5.17
N ALA A 30 1.52 8.36 -6.49
CA ALA A 30 0.35 7.76 -7.13
C ALA A 30 0.09 6.33 -6.63
N MET A 31 1.14 5.53 -6.44
CA MET A 31 1.03 4.19 -5.85
C MET A 31 0.55 4.26 -4.39
N LYS A 32 1.17 5.11 -3.56
CA LYS A 32 0.79 5.30 -2.15
C LYS A 32 -0.70 5.66 -2.02
N ILE A 33 -1.14 6.68 -2.77
CA ILE A 33 -2.52 7.16 -2.77
C ILE A 33 -3.48 6.05 -3.18
N ALA A 34 -3.17 5.34 -4.27
CA ALA A 34 -4.03 4.28 -4.77
C ALA A 34 -4.17 3.10 -3.78
N MET A 35 -3.08 2.73 -3.11
CA MET A 35 -3.07 1.70 -2.08
C MET A 35 -3.94 2.10 -0.89
N ILE A 36 -3.72 3.29 -0.31
CA ILE A 36 -4.49 3.74 0.86
C ILE A 36 -5.95 3.94 0.50
N LYS A 37 -6.28 4.51 -0.67
CA LYS A 37 -7.67 4.65 -1.11
C LYS A 37 -8.38 3.31 -1.19
N PHE A 38 -7.70 2.26 -1.69
CA PHE A 38 -8.27 0.92 -1.71
C PHE A 38 -8.48 0.36 -0.29
N LEU A 39 -7.48 0.48 0.58
CA LEU A 39 -7.55 -0.05 1.94
C LEU A 39 -8.57 0.69 2.81
N ASP A 40 -8.67 2.01 2.70
CA ASP A 40 -9.64 2.84 3.41
C ASP A 40 -11.08 2.50 2.96
N LEU A 41 -11.29 2.24 1.67
CA LEU A 41 -12.58 1.73 1.17
C LEU A 41 -12.94 0.37 1.80
N ARG A 42 -11.96 -0.54 1.92
CA ARG A 42 -12.17 -1.85 2.56
C ARG A 42 -12.43 -1.71 4.06
N ALA A 43 -11.71 -0.82 4.74
CA ALA A 43 -11.96 -0.49 6.15
C ALA A 43 -13.37 0.10 6.35
N GLY A 44 -13.86 0.95 5.43
CA GLY A 44 -15.23 1.45 5.47
C GLY A 44 -16.28 0.35 5.31
N LYS A 45 -16.06 -0.60 4.41
CA LYS A 45 -16.94 -1.79 4.29
C LYS A 45 -16.91 -2.66 5.54
N PHE A 46 -15.74 -2.83 6.17
CA PHE A 46 -15.61 -3.53 7.44
C PHE A 46 -16.37 -2.79 8.55
N LYS A 47 -16.16 -1.49 8.71
CA LYS A 47 -16.90 -0.63 9.66
C LYS A 47 -18.41 -0.85 9.53
N LYS A 48 -18.97 -0.71 8.33
CA LYS A 48 -20.40 -0.93 8.08
C LYS A 48 -20.87 -2.32 8.52
N ARG A 49 -20.08 -3.37 8.28
CA ARG A 49 -20.42 -4.73 8.71
C ARG A 49 -20.49 -4.84 10.24
N ILE A 50 -19.51 -4.27 10.94
CA ILE A 50 -19.46 -4.32 12.41
C ILE A 50 -20.58 -3.49 13.03
N GLU A 51 -20.86 -2.31 12.46
CA GLU A 51 -21.99 -1.46 12.89
C GLU A 51 -23.33 -2.17 12.69
N ASN A 52 -23.51 -2.89 11.58
CA ASN A 52 -24.70 -3.71 11.33
C ASN A 52 -24.85 -4.90 12.30
N MET A 53 -23.76 -5.35 12.95
CA MET A 53 -23.81 -6.39 13.99
C MET A 53 -24.15 -5.82 15.38
N GLY A 54 -24.47 -4.52 15.48
CA GLY A 54 -24.79 -3.85 16.75
C GLY A 54 -23.59 -3.28 17.51
N TYR A 55 -22.40 -3.24 16.88
CA TYR A 55 -21.19 -2.71 17.48
C TYR A 55 -20.76 -1.40 16.78
N PRO A 56 -21.20 -0.23 17.26
CA PRO A 56 -20.83 1.05 16.65
C PRO A 56 -19.31 1.30 16.75
N ILE A 57 -18.68 1.66 15.63
CA ILE A 57 -17.25 2.02 15.61
C ILE A 57 -17.10 3.49 15.98
N THR A 58 -16.49 3.74 17.14
CA THR A 58 -16.23 5.10 17.64
C THR A 58 -15.20 5.85 16.78
N PRO A 59 -15.18 7.20 16.80
CA PRO A 59 -14.18 7.97 16.05
C PRO A 59 -12.72 7.61 16.37
N PRO A 60 -12.33 7.33 17.64
CA PRO A 60 -10.99 6.83 17.96
C PRO A 60 -10.67 5.47 17.33
N GLN A 61 -11.63 4.53 17.33
CA GLN A 61 -11.45 3.22 16.68
C GLN A 61 -11.31 3.36 15.18
N TRP A 62 -12.12 4.22 14.56
CA TRP A 62 -12.02 4.52 13.14
C TRP A 62 -10.65 5.10 12.78
N THR A 63 -10.14 6.03 13.60
CA THR A 63 -8.81 6.61 13.43
C THR A 63 -7.73 5.52 13.47
N THR A 64 -7.82 4.57 14.40
CA THR A 64 -6.88 3.44 14.45
C THR A 64 -6.97 2.51 13.25
N LEU A 65 -8.17 2.22 12.74
CA LEU A 65 -8.34 1.40 11.54
C LEU A 65 -7.63 2.03 10.33
N LEU A 66 -7.79 3.34 10.17
CA LEU A 66 -7.11 4.12 9.13
C LEU A 66 -5.59 4.19 9.35
N TYR A 67 -5.17 4.24 10.61
CA TYR A 67 -3.76 4.22 10.98
C TYR A 67 -3.10 2.90 10.59
N TYR A 68 -3.71 1.74 10.83
CA TYR A 68 -3.14 0.45 10.42
C TYR A 68 -2.85 0.38 8.92
N ASN A 69 -3.72 0.95 8.08
CA ASN A 69 -3.50 1.01 6.64
C ASN A 69 -2.25 1.84 6.29
N ARG A 70 -2.09 3.01 6.92
CA ARG A 70 -0.98 3.95 6.71
C ARG A 70 0.32 3.41 7.27
N GLN A 71 0.28 2.81 8.46
CA GLN A 71 1.41 2.12 9.07
C GLN A 71 1.95 1.03 8.16
N ARG A 72 1.06 0.18 7.60
CA ARG A 72 1.46 -0.88 6.68
C ARG A 72 2.12 -0.34 5.40
N LEU A 73 1.61 0.78 4.87
CA LEU A 73 2.26 1.46 3.76
C LEU A 73 3.65 1.96 4.15
N MET A 74 3.78 2.66 5.27
CA MET A 74 5.05 3.25 5.74
C MET A 74 6.12 2.18 5.96
N GLU A 75 5.78 1.08 6.63
CA GLU A 75 6.69 -0.04 6.93
C GLU A 75 7.26 -0.74 5.69
N TRP A 76 6.56 -0.70 4.55
CA TRP A 76 6.91 -1.47 3.35
C TRP A 76 7.00 -0.60 2.10
N CYS A 77 7.02 0.72 2.27
CA CYS A 77 6.86 1.65 1.15
C CYS A 77 7.98 1.47 0.13
N HIS A 78 9.25 1.43 0.57
CA HIS A 78 10.39 1.25 -0.33
C HIS A 78 10.28 -0.04 -1.14
N THR A 79 9.98 -1.15 -0.45
CA THR A 79 9.76 -2.44 -1.09
C THR A 79 8.63 -2.40 -2.11
N TYR A 80 7.50 -1.75 -1.79
CA TYR A 80 6.36 -1.64 -2.69
C TYR A 80 6.66 -0.81 -3.94
N VAL A 81 7.40 0.28 -3.80
CA VAL A 81 7.79 1.13 -4.93
C VAL A 81 8.74 0.39 -5.86
N GLU A 82 9.78 -0.25 -5.33
CA GLU A 82 10.74 -1.03 -6.12
C GLU A 82 10.10 -2.24 -6.78
N PHE A 83 9.25 -2.97 -6.04
CA PHE A 83 8.53 -4.11 -6.58
C PHE A 83 7.55 -3.69 -7.69
N SER A 84 6.89 -2.54 -7.53
CA SER A 84 6.02 -1.97 -8.57
C SER A 84 6.80 -1.66 -9.83
N LYS A 85 7.96 -0.99 -9.71
CA LYS A 85 8.86 -0.71 -10.83
C LYS A 85 9.25 -1.99 -11.55
N LYS A 86 9.74 -3.00 -10.82
CA LYS A 86 10.17 -4.29 -11.39
C LYS A 86 9.05 -4.97 -12.17
N ILE A 87 7.84 -5.08 -11.60
CA ILE A 87 6.70 -5.68 -12.29
C ILE A 87 6.31 -4.91 -13.55
N ILE A 88 6.29 -3.57 -13.48
CA ILE A 88 5.94 -2.73 -14.63
C ILE A 88 6.93 -2.96 -15.78
N LEU A 89 8.24 -2.94 -15.49
CA LEU A 89 9.30 -3.16 -16.48
C LEU A 89 9.27 -4.60 -17.04
N MET A 90 9.10 -5.62 -16.20
CA MET A 90 8.98 -7.01 -16.65
C MET A 90 7.77 -7.22 -17.59
N GLY A 91 6.70 -6.46 -17.39
CA GLY A 91 5.55 -6.47 -18.29
C GLY A 91 5.72 -5.62 -19.56
N GLY A 92 6.92 -5.09 -19.84
CA GLY A 92 7.19 -4.22 -20.99
C GLY A 92 6.50 -2.85 -20.93
N ASN A 93 6.05 -2.41 -19.75
CA ASN A 93 5.27 -1.20 -19.59
C ASN A 93 6.16 0.01 -19.18
N LYS A 94 5.70 1.22 -19.51
CA LYS A 94 6.38 2.46 -19.12
C LYS A 94 6.18 2.81 -17.65
N LEU A 95 7.21 3.37 -17.00
CA LEU A 95 7.15 3.87 -15.63
C LEU A 95 6.36 5.19 -15.55
N ASN A 96 5.03 5.11 -15.45
CA ASN A 96 4.15 6.27 -15.39
C ASN A 96 3.08 6.15 -14.28
N LYS A 97 2.43 7.27 -14.00
CA LYS A 97 1.41 7.43 -12.95
C LYS A 97 0.29 6.40 -13.05
N LYS A 98 -0.18 6.07 -14.25
CA LYS A 98 -1.27 5.10 -14.48
C LYS A 98 -0.86 3.71 -14.03
N ASN A 99 0.35 3.28 -14.38
CA ASN A 99 0.86 1.96 -14.03
C ASN A 99 1.16 1.85 -12.54
N PHE A 100 1.76 2.86 -11.92
CA PHE A 100 1.96 2.89 -10.46
C PHE A 100 0.64 2.96 -9.67
N THR A 101 -0.37 3.66 -10.20
CA THR A 101 -1.73 3.65 -9.62
C THR A 101 -2.34 2.24 -9.66
N ARG A 102 -2.19 1.52 -10.77
CA ARG A 102 -2.63 0.11 -10.88
C ARG A 102 -1.91 -0.76 -9.86
N MET A 103 -0.60 -0.61 -9.73
CA MET A 103 0.19 -1.35 -8.75
C MET A 103 -0.24 -1.04 -7.31
N GLY A 104 -0.50 0.21 -6.96
CA GLY A 104 -1.01 0.58 -5.64
C GLY A 104 -2.32 -0.13 -5.29
N ARG A 105 -3.26 -0.26 -6.24
CA ARG A 105 -4.49 -1.04 -6.03
C ARG A 105 -4.21 -2.53 -5.80
N ILE A 106 -3.31 -3.13 -6.58
CA ILE A 106 -2.91 -4.54 -6.44
C ILE A 106 -2.29 -4.79 -5.07
N ILE A 107 -1.36 -3.92 -4.65
CA ILE A 107 -0.70 -3.99 -3.34
C ILE A 107 -1.72 -3.83 -2.22
N GLY A 108 -2.66 -2.88 -2.34
CA GLY A 108 -3.78 -2.73 -1.41
C GLY A 108 -4.63 -4.01 -1.31
N TRP A 109 -4.97 -4.63 -2.44
CA TRP A 109 -5.70 -5.89 -2.47
C TRP A 109 -4.95 -7.04 -1.79
N LYS A 110 -3.63 -7.16 -1.99
CA LYS A 110 -2.82 -8.19 -1.31
C LYS A 110 -2.75 -7.94 0.20
N ASN A 111 -2.54 -6.70 0.63
CA ASN A 111 -2.37 -6.36 2.04
C ASN A 111 -3.68 -6.30 2.83
N GLN A 112 -4.85 -6.25 2.17
CA GLN A 112 -6.14 -6.22 2.88
C GLN A 112 -6.32 -7.43 3.81
N TRP A 113 -5.74 -8.58 3.47
CA TRP A 113 -5.87 -9.81 4.26
C TRP A 113 -5.07 -9.74 5.56
N VAL A 114 -3.85 -9.18 5.50
CA VAL A 114 -3.02 -8.92 6.68
C VAL A 114 -3.71 -7.92 7.60
N LEU A 115 -4.29 -6.87 7.02
CA LEU A 115 -4.97 -5.82 7.78
C LEU A 115 -6.29 -6.30 8.38
N LYS A 116 -7.04 -7.16 7.68
CA LYS A 116 -8.31 -7.72 8.18
C LYS A 116 -8.13 -8.40 9.54
N ARG A 117 -7.02 -9.09 9.78
CA ARG A 117 -6.70 -9.69 11.09
C ARG A 117 -6.62 -8.61 12.19
N ARG A 118 -5.82 -7.57 11.98
CA ARG A 118 -5.68 -6.44 12.92
C ARG A 118 -6.99 -5.71 13.16
N GLN A 119 -7.83 -5.58 12.13
CA GLN A 119 -9.15 -4.95 12.24
C GLN A 119 -10.08 -5.74 13.17
N TRP A 120 -10.10 -7.07 13.06
CA TRP A 120 -10.88 -7.94 13.95
C TRP A 120 -10.35 -7.95 15.38
N GLU A 121 -9.03 -7.99 15.56
CA GLU A 121 -8.40 -7.89 16.89
C GLU A 121 -8.81 -6.59 17.60
N MET A 122 -8.85 -5.46 16.88
CA MET A 122 -9.29 -4.17 17.45
C MET A 122 -10.74 -4.23 17.96
N VAL A 123 -11.65 -4.82 17.17
CA VAL A 123 -13.08 -4.89 17.53
C VAL A 123 -13.34 -5.83 18.72
N ARG A 124 -12.55 -6.90 18.88
CA ARG A 124 -12.74 -7.88 19.98
C ARG A 124 -12.36 -7.33 21.36
N VAL A 125 -11.52 -6.30 21.45
CA VAL A 125 -10.78 -6.03 22.69
C VAL A 125 -11.29 -4.82 23.50
N MET A 126 -12.08 -3.85 23.00
CA MET A 126 -12.30 -2.63 23.81
C MET A 126 -13.67 -1.93 23.74
N ARG A 127 -14.31 -1.84 24.92
CA ARG A 127 -15.41 -0.90 25.24
C ARG A 127 -14.94 0.56 25.48
N ARG A 128 -13.64 0.82 25.68
CA ARG A 128 -13.06 2.16 25.91
C ARG A 128 -11.74 2.35 25.14
N TYR A 129 -11.85 2.51 23.83
CA TYR A 129 -10.69 2.66 22.95
C TYR A 129 -10.26 4.14 22.81
N LYS A 130 -8.96 4.45 22.97
CA LYS A 130 -8.38 5.77 22.68
C LYS A 130 -7.34 5.65 21.56
N ALA A 131 -7.44 6.49 20.54
CA ALA A 131 -6.43 6.58 19.49
C ALA A 131 -5.17 7.31 20.03
N THR A 132 -3.99 6.77 19.74
CA THR A 132 -2.72 7.40 20.12
C THR A 132 -2.51 8.72 19.39
N ALA A 133 -1.73 9.64 19.96
CA ALA A 133 -1.38 10.90 19.30
C ALA A 133 -0.69 10.67 17.95
N ILE A 134 0.17 9.65 17.87
CA ILE A 134 0.85 9.23 16.64
C ILE A 134 -0.15 8.79 15.57
N ALA A 135 -1.15 7.97 15.93
CA ALA A 135 -2.18 7.54 15.00
C ALA A 135 -2.97 8.73 14.42
N LYS A 136 -3.37 9.68 15.27
CA LYS A 136 -4.06 10.90 14.83
C LYS A 136 -3.20 11.71 13.86
N ARG A 137 -1.92 11.94 14.20
CA ARG A 137 -0.98 12.69 13.36
C ARG A 137 -0.81 12.04 11.99
N ILE A 138 -0.56 10.72 11.95
CA ILE A 138 -0.34 10.00 10.69
C ILE A 138 -1.60 9.95 9.83
N VAL A 139 -2.78 9.78 10.44
CA VAL A 139 -4.05 9.76 9.68
C VAL A 139 -4.35 11.13 9.07
N ALA A 140 -3.97 12.22 9.72
CA ALA A 140 -4.14 13.58 9.22
C ALA A 140 -3.16 13.97 8.10
N MET A 141 -2.05 13.26 7.93
CA MET A 141 -1.09 13.54 6.85
C MET A 141 -1.69 13.22 5.47
N LYS A 142 -1.34 14.03 4.47
CA LYS A 142 -1.60 13.68 3.07
C LYS A 142 -0.83 12.40 2.75
N VAL A 143 -1.52 11.45 2.10
CA VAL A 143 -0.94 10.12 1.81
C VAL A 143 0.33 10.19 0.97
N ALA A 144 0.44 11.16 0.06
CA ALA A 144 1.64 11.37 -0.74
C ALA A 144 2.88 11.65 0.13
N ASP A 145 2.68 12.37 1.23
CA ASP A 145 3.71 12.89 2.12
C ASP A 145 4.04 11.91 3.27
N LEU A 146 3.37 10.75 3.32
CA LEU A 146 3.72 9.71 4.28
C LEU A 146 5.15 9.21 4.04
N PRO A 147 5.98 9.12 5.09
CA PRO A 147 7.36 8.68 4.95
C PRO A 147 7.41 7.20 4.56
N CYS A 148 8.50 6.83 3.91
CA CYS A 148 8.84 5.45 3.63
C CYS A 148 9.94 5.12 4.63
N ASN A 149 9.65 4.18 5.52
CA ASN A 149 10.59 3.76 6.57
C ASN A 149 11.43 2.58 6.08
#